data_AF-Q91YC5-F1
#
_entry.id   AF-Q91YC5-F1
#
_cell.length_a   1.000
_cell.length_b   1.000
_cell.length_c   1.000
_cell.angle_alpha   90.00
_cell.angle_beta   90.00
_cell.angle_gamma   90.00
#
_symmetry.space_group_name_H-M   'P 1'
#
loop_
_entity.id
_entity.type
_entity.pdbx_description
1 polymer ?
#
loop_
_entity_poly.entity_id
_entity_poly.type
_entity_poly.pdbx_seq_one_letter_code
_entity_poly.pdbx_strand_id
1 'polypeptide(L)'
;PVSATTPYVEDTPEPPLHSFYCSKLLDLVFLLDGSSRLSEAEFEVLKTFVVGMMERLHVSQKRIRVAVVEYHDGSHAYIELKDRKRPSELRRIASQVKYAGSQVASTSEVLKYTLFQIFGKIDRPEASRVALLLTASQEPPRMARNLVRYVQGLKKKKVIVIPVGIGPHANLKQIRLIEKQAPENKAFLLSGVDELEQRRDEIINYLCDLAPEPRASTQPPQVAQITIGPGILGISSPGPKRKSLVLDVVFVLEGSDEVGEANFNKSKEFLEEVIQRMDVGQNTIHITVLQYSYTVTVEYTFNEAQSKEDVLQHLREIRYHGGNRTNTGQVLQYLSEHSFSPSQGDREQAPNLVYLVTGNPASDEIKRMPGDIQVVPIGVGPHAN
;
A
#
# COMPACT_ATOMS: atom_id res chain seq x y z
N PRO A 1 23.40 -28.45 -1.22
CA PRO A 1 22.19 -27.76 -0.68
C PRO A 1 22.02 -26.41 -1.39
N VAL A 2 21.35 -26.45 -2.55
CA VAL A 2 21.06 -25.27 -3.36
C VAL A 2 19.72 -24.75 -2.87
N SER A 3 19.74 -23.60 -2.19
CA SER A 3 18.53 -22.92 -1.74
C SER A 3 17.75 -22.46 -2.97
N ALA A 4 16.60 -23.07 -3.23
CA ALA A 4 15.70 -22.65 -4.29
C ALA A 4 15.10 -21.30 -3.90
N THR A 5 15.61 -20.22 -4.50
CA THR A 5 14.97 -18.90 -4.50
C THR A 5 13.66 -18.99 -5.26
N THR A 6 12.56 -19.05 -4.53
CA THR A 6 11.21 -18.79 -5.05
C THR A 6 11.17 -17.41 -5.69
N PRO A 7 10.67 -17.28 -6.94
CA PRO A 7 10.55 -15.98 -7.60
C PRO A 7 9.47 -15.14 -6.91
N TYR A 8 9.91 -14.00 -6.38
CA TYR A 8 9.09 -13.03 -5.68
C TYR A 8 8.06 -12.39 -6.63
N VAL A 9 6.78 -12.42 -6.24
CA VAL A 9 5.65 -11.89 -7.03
C VAL A 9 5.30 -10.46 -6.60
N GLU A 10 5.43 -9.54 -7.56
CA GLU A 10 5.46 -8.07 -7.40
C GLU A 10 4.10 -7.37 -7.24
N ASP A 11 2.97 -8.07 -7.30
CA ASP A 11 1.64 -7.43 -7.43
C ASP A 11 0.56 -8.02 -6.50
N THR A 12 0.81 -8.10 -5.18
CA THR A 12 -0.29 -8.08 -4.20
C THR A 12 -0.37 -6.67 -3.61
N PRO A 13 -1.21 -5.77 -4.13
CA PRO A 13 -1.47 -4.48 -3.51
C PRO A 13 -2.11 -4.74 -2.15
N GLU A 14 -1.46 -4.31 -1.08
CA GLU A 14 -2.11 -4.23 0.22
C GLU A 14 -3.05 -3.02 0.21
N PRO A 15 -4.31 -3.16 0.65
CA PRO A 15 -5.21 -2.03 0.75
C PRO A 15 -4.64 -0.99 1.72
N PRO A 16 -4.90 0.31 1.50
CA PRO A 16 -4.47 1.35 2.41
C PRO A 16 -5.08 1.11 3.79
N LEU A 17 -4.23 1.13 4.81
CA LEU A 17 -4.65 0.91 6.21
C LEU A 17 -5.38 2.12 6.81
N HIS A 18 -5.26 3.29 6.16
CA HIS A 18 -5.75 4.57 6.65
C HIS A 18 -6.44 5.36 5.53
N SER A 19 -7.40 6.22 5.90
CA SER A 19 -8.10 7.10 4.96
C SER A 19 -7.19 8.17 4.33
N PHE A 20 -6.11 8.53 5.03
CA PHE A 20 -5.04 9.36 4.50
C PHE A 20 -3.97 8.48 3.85
N TYR A 21 -3.81 8.59 2.53
CA TYR A 21 -2.93 7.73 1.76
C TYR A 21 -2.30 8.47 0.57
N CYS A 22 -0.97 8.57 0.58
CA CYS A 22 -0.22 9.23 -0.47
C CYS A 22 0.11 8.26 -1.61
N SER A 23 -0.31 8.60 -2.82
CA SER A 23 -0.25 7.71 -3.98
C SER A 23 0.40 8.38 -5.21
N LYS A 24 1.63 8.88 -5.02
CA LYS A 24 2.43 9.63 -5.99
C LYS A 24 3.58 8.79 -6.58
N LEU A 25 4.31 9.35 -7.55
CA LEU A 25 5.57 8.78 -8.04
C LEU A 25 6.75 9.31 -7.21
N LEU A 26 7.20 8.53 -6.23
CA LEU A 26 8.20 8.96 -5.25
C LEU A 26 9.18 7.83 -4.94
N ASP A 27 10.46 8.16 -4.83
CA ASP A 27 11.48 7.32 -4.20
C ASP A 27 11.88 7.98 -2.87
N LEU A 28 11.44 7.38 -1.76
CA LEU A 28 11.63 7.89 -0.41
C LEU A 28 12.68 7.07 0.35
N VAL A 29 13.68 7.74 0.91
CA VAL A 29 14.72 7.11 1.72
C VAL A 29 14.61 7.60 3.16
N PHE A 30 14.41 6.68 4.10
CA PHE A 30 14.49 6.94 5.54
C PHE A 30 15.92 6.73 6.02
N LEU A 31 16.54 7.77 6.58
CA LEU A 31 17.87 7.70 7.17
C LEU A 31 17.74 7.85 8.70
N LEU A 32 17.99 6.79 9.45
CA LEU A 32 17.78 6.71 10.89
C LEU A 32 19.10 6.85 11.65
N ASP A 33 19.18 7.82 12.55
CA ASP A 33 20.32 8.01 13.45
C ASP A 33 20.47 6.83 14.42
N GLY A 34 21.55 6.05 14.27
CA GLY A 34 21.87 4.91 15.12
C GLY A 34 22.79 5.24 16.30
N SER A 35 22.95 6.53 16.64
CA SER A 35 23.78 6.92 17.78
C SER A 35 23.11 6.64 19.13
N SER A 36 23.93 6.59 20.16
CA SER A 36 23.57 6.57 21.58
C SER A 36 22.96 7.88 22.09
N ARG A 37 22.72 8.88 21.22
CA ARG A 37 21.92 10.07 21.58
C ARG A 37 20.43 9.78 21.64
N LEU A 38 20.00 8.70 20.98
CA LEU A 38 18.71 8.07 21.23
C LEU A 38 18.96 6.87 22.14
N SER A 39 18.17 6.73 23.19
CA SER A 39 18.07 5.48 23.95
C SER A 39 17.40 4.40 23.07
N GLU A 40 17.52 3.13 23.47
CA GLU A 40 16.87 2.03 22.78
C GLU A 40 15.34 2.22 22.71
N ALA A 41 14.72 2.71 23.79
CA ALA A 41 13.29 3.02 23.82
C ALA A 41 12.92 4.17 22.87
N GLU A 42 13.72 5.23 22.79
CA GLU A 42 13.49 6.32 21.83
C GLU A 42 13.69 5.88 20.39
N PHE A 43 14.62 4.95 20.15
CA PHE A 43 14.82 4.34 18.83
C PHE A 43 13.62 3.47 18.42
N GLU A 44 12.96 2.78 19.35
CA GLU A 44 11.69 2.09 19.09
C GLU A 44 10.57 3.06 18.68
N VAL A 45 10.48 4.23 19.31
CA VAL A 45 9.54 5.29 18.89
C VAL A 45 9.88 5.78 17.48
N LEU A 46 11.17 5.97 17.17
CA LEU A 46 11.64 6.36 15.84
C LEU A 46 11.26 5.32 14.77
N LYS A 47 11.44 4.02 15.04
CA LYS A 47 11.01 2.94 14.13
C LYS A 47 9.50 2.92 13.95
N THR A 48 8.76 3.11 15.04
CA THR A 48 7.30 3.18 15.02
C THR A 48 6.81 4.34 14.16
N PHE A 49 7.48 5.50 14.23
CA PHE A 49 7.22 6.64 13.36
C PHE A 49 7.46 6.28 11.87
N VAL A 50 8.58 5.66 11.53
CA VAL A 50 8.88 5.23 10.14
C VAL A 50 7.84 4.24 9.63
N VAL A 51 7.48 3.23 10.43
CA VAL A 51 6.42 2.27 10.08
C VAL A 51 5.08 2.99 9.88
N GLY A 52 4.70 3.89 10.80
CA GLY A 52 3.47 4.67 10.70
C GLY A 52 3.42 5.61 9.50
N MET A 53 4.57 6.11 9.03
CA MET A 53 4.67 6.79 7.74
C MET A 53 4.43 5.82 6.60
N MET A 54 5.12 4.67 6.57
CA MET A 54 4.98 3.66 5.51
C MET A 54 3.54 3.14 5.36
N GLU A 55 2.75 3.05 6.43
CA GLU A 55 1.32 2.69 6.38
C GLU A 55 0.44 3.68 5.60
N ARG A 56 0.89 4.94 5.49
CA ARG A 56 0.19 6.05 4.80
C ARG A 56 0.73 6.29 3.40
N LEU A 57 1.63 5.43 2.91
CA LEU A 57 2.23 5.53 1.58
C LEU A 57 1.79 4.36 0.69
N HIS A 58 1.53 4.65 -0.59
CA HIS A 58 1.31 3.62 -1.59
C HIS A 58 2.61 2.96 -2.03
N VAL A 59 3.14 2.10 -1.16
CA VAL A 59 4.40 1.41 -1.37
C VAL A 59 4.27 0.39 -2.51
N SER A 60 4.92 0.65 -3.65
CA SER A 60 5.07 -0.27 -4.78
C SER A 60 6.15 0.21 -5.74
N GLN A 61 6.69 -0.68 -6.56
CA GLN A 61 7.67 -0.31 -7.60
C GLN A 61 7.11 0.67 -8.65
N LYS A 62 5.78 0.66 -8.85
CA LYS A 62 5.07 1.55 -9.79
C LYS A 62 4.70 2.90 -9.17
N ARG A 63 4.62 3.03 -7.83
CA ARG A 63 4.22 4.25 -7.12
C ARG A 63 5.29 4.76 -6.16
N ILE A 64 5.22 4.45 -4.87
CA ILE A 64 6.21 4.89 -3.90
C ILE A 64 7.20 3.77 -3.61
N ARG A 65 8.48 3.96 -3.96
CA ARG A 65 9.56 3.07 -3.53
C ARG A 65 10.12 3.59 -2.22
N VAL A 66 10.46 2.69 -1.30
CA VAL A 66 11.01 3.05 0.02
C VAL A 66 12.35 2.38 0.24
N ALA A 67 13.26 3.07 0.92
CA ALA A 67 14.50 2.52 1.42
C ALA A 67 14.68 2.91 2.88
N VAL A 68 15.31 2.05 3.68
CA VAL A 68 15.54 2.28 5.12
C VAL A 68 17.00 2.00 5.40
N VAL A 69 17.69 3.02 5.90
CA VAL A 69 19.11 2.98 6.22
C VAL A 69 19.30 3.47 7.64
N GLU A 70 19.92 2.65 8.49
CA GLU A 70 20.43 3.09 9.78
C GLU A 70 21.89 3.55 9.59
N TYR A 71 22.27 4.64 10.25
CA TYR A 71 23.63 5.17 10.14
C TYR A 71 24.28 5.46 11.49
N HIS A 72 25.53 5.05 11.57
CA HIS A 72 26.44 5.22 12.70
C HIS A 72 27.79 5.76 12.17
N ASP A 73 28.93 5.15 12.45
CA ASP A 73 30.19 5.49 11.77
C ASP A 73 30.25 4.93 10.32
N GLY A 74 29.30 4.06 9.96
CA GLY A 74 28.97 3.63 8.60
C GLY A 74 27.48 3.74 8.30
N SER A 75 26.99 2.97 7.33
CA SER A 75 25.57 2.92 6.96
C SER A 75 25.16 1.48 6.66
N HIS A 76 24.05 1.05 7.23
CA HIS A 76 23.49 -0.28 7.02
C HIS A 76 22.09 -0.16 6.40
N ALA A 77 21.96 -0.62 5.15
CA ALA A 77 20.68 -0.64 4.45
C ALA A 77 19.90 -1.91 4.82
N TYR A 78 18.67 -1.72 5.29
CA TYR A 78 17.75 -2.81 5.61
C TYR A 78 16.73 -3.03 4.49
N ILE A 79 16.40 -1.96 3.77
CA ILE A 79 15.47 -1.98 2.63
C ILE A 79 16.10 -1.15 1.51
N GLU A 80 16.17 -1.72 0.32
CA GLU A 80 16.59 -1.02 -0.89
C GLU A 80 15.37 -0.61 -1.74
N LEU A 81 15.49 0.49 -2.50
CA LEU A 81 14.39 0.98 -3.34
C LEU A 81 13.88 -0.07 -4.34
N LYS A 82 14.74 -1.01 -4.75
CA LYS A 82 14.43 -2.05 -5.73
C LYS A 82 13.90 -3.32 -5.09
N ASP A 83 13.84 -3.39 -3.77
CA ASP A 83 13.29 -4.53 -3.07
C ASP A 83 11.83 -4.69 -3.47
N ARG A 84 11.56 -5.79 -4.17
CA ARG A 84 10.21 -6.24 -4.45
C ARG A 84 9.82 -6.99 -3.18
N LYS A 85 9.27 -6.22 -2.24
CA LYS A 85 8.76 -6.46 -0.86
C LYS A 85 7.24 -6.33 -0.76
N ARG A 86 6.51 -7.18 0.00
CA ARG A 86 5.12 -6.87 0.35
C ARG A 86 5.17 -5.65 1.27
N PRO A 87 4.26 -4.66 1.18
CA PRO A 87 4.32 -3.51 2.06
C PRO A 87 4.35 -3.89 3.55
N SER A 88 3.62 -4.93 3.96
CA SER A 88 3.67 -5.50 5.32
C SER A 88 5.03 -6.08 5.68
N GLU A 89 5.69 -6.79 4.76
CA GLU A 89 7.03 -7.33 4.98
C GLU A 89 8.06 -6.20 5.09
N LEU A 90 7.96 -5.16 4.26
CA LEU A 90 8.81 -3.98 4.35
C LEU A 90 8.61 -3.26 5.69
N ARG A 91 7.35 -3.09 6.14
CA ARG A 91 7.05 -2.54 7.48
C ARG A 91 7.63 -3.43 8.59
N ARG A 92 7.53 -4.75 8.47
CA ARG A 92 8.13 -5.70 9.41
C ARG A 92 9.66 -5.54 9.47
N ILE A 93 10.33 -5.44 8.33
CA ILE A 93 11.79 -5.21 8.27
C ILE A 93 12.14 -3.87 8.95
N ALA A 94 11.40 -2.79 8.65
CA ALA A 94 11.60 -1.48 9.28
C ALA A 94 11.41 -1.53 10.81
N SER A 95 10.41 -2.28 11.31
CA SER A 95 10.19 -2.47 12.75
C SER A 95 11.31 -3.26 13.45
N GLN A 96 12.05 -4.09 12.70
CA GLN A 96 13.11 -4.96 13.20
C GLN A 96 14.52 -4.40 13.00
N VAL A 97 14.65 -3.13 12.56
CA VAL A 97 15.94 -2.45 12.52
C VAL A 97 16.58 -2.50 13.90
N LYS A 98 17.85 -2.93 13.97
CA LYS A 98 18.57 -3.10 15.23
C LYS A 98 19.02 -1.75 15.76
N TYR A 99 18.83 -1.54 17.06
CA TYR A 99 19.44 -0.41 17.75
C TYR A 99 20.96 -0.58 17.81
N ALA A 100 21.70 0.37 17.24
CA ALA A 100 23.16 0.32 17.20
C ALA A 100 23.79 0.95 18.46
N GLY A 101 23.21 2.02 19.02
CA GLY A 101 23.74 2.71 20.20
C GLY A 101 25.17 3.23 20.01
N SER A 102 25.54 3.62 18.80
CA SER A 102 26.91 4.01 18.46
C SER A 102 27.33 5.32 19.12
N GLN A 103 28.63 5.51 19.38
CA GLN A 103 29.15 6.81 19.82
C GLN A 103 29.11 7.89 18.72
N VAL A 104 29.00 7.46 17.46
CA VAL A 104 29.01 8.34 16.29
C VAL A 104 27.87 7.94 15.35
N ALA A 105 27.12 8.93 14.87
CA ALA A 105 26.29 8.82 13.68
C ALA A 105 26.68 9.91 12.67
N SER A 106 27.25 9.50 11.55
CA SER A 106 27.81 10.39 10.54
C SER A 106 26.81 10.72 9.44
N THR A 107 26.24 11.93 9.55
CA THR A 107 25.41 12.54 8.52
C THR A 107 26.14 12.63 7.17
N SER A 108 27.44 12.91 7.18
CA SER A 108 28.24 12.98 5.95
C SER A 108 28.35 11.63 5.25
N GLU A 109 28.58 10.55 6.01
CA GLU A 109 28.71 9.21 5.45
C GLU A 109 27.39 8.69 4.89
N VAL A 110 26.26 8.90 5.59
CA VAL A 110 24.96 8.45 5.10
C VAL A 110 24.49 9.25 3.87
N LEU A 111 24.79 10.55 3.78
CA LEU A 111 24.49 11.34 2.58
C LEU A 111 25.41 10.99 1.41
N LYS A 112 26.67 10.61 1.68
CA LYS A 112 27.56 10.01 0.68
C LYS A 112 26.97 8.69 0.15
N TYR A 113 26.53 7.80 1.05
CA TYR A 113 25.88 6.55 0.70
C TYR A 113 24.63 6.79 -0.16
N THR A 114 23.78 7.73 0.26
CA THR A 114 22.56 8.11 -0.48
C THR A 114 22.88 8.62 -1.89
N LEU A 115 23.92 9.44 -2.05
CA LEU A 115 24.32 10.02 -3.34
C LEU A 115 24.87 8.99 -4.33
N PHE A 116 25.73 8.09 -3.84
CA PHE A 116 26.51 7.19 -4.69
C PHE A 116 25.95 5.77 -4.79
N GLN A 117 25.35 5.24 -3.72
CA GLN A 117 24.81 3.88 -3.70
C GLN A 117 23.32 3.88 -4.05
N ILE A 118 22.51 4.68 -3.36
CA ILE A 118 21.05 4.68 -3.59
C ILE A 118 20.69 5.40 -4.88
N PHE A 119 21.09 6.67 -5.02
CA PHE A 119 20.82 7.48 -6.21
C PHE A 119 22.01 7.56 -7.17
N GLY A 120 22.93 6.58 -7.10
CA GLY A 120 24.12 6.49 -7.95
C GLY A 120 23.75 6.52 -9.44
N LYS A 121 22.83 5.63 -9.83
CA LYS A 121 22.23 5.56 -11.16
C LYS A 121 20.76 5.92 -11.05
N ILE A 122 20.31 6.88 -11.86
CA ILE A 122 18.90 7.27 -11.92
C ILE A 122 18.22 6.35 -12.93
N ASP A 123 17.37 5.44 -12.45
CA ASP A 123 16.62 4.49 -13.27
C ASP A 123 15.12 4.78 -13.33
N ARG A 124 14.67 5.79 -12.58
CA ARG A 124 13.27 6.21 -12.47
C ARG A 124 13.12 7.74 -12.57
N PRO A 125 13.37 8.34 -13.74
CA PRO A 125 13.40 9.80 -13.91
C PRO A 125 12.06 10.50 -13.69
N GLU A 126 10.95 9.78 -13.80
CA GLU A 126 9.58 10.26 -13.61
C GLU A 126 9.19 10.45 -12.14
N ALA A 127 9.94 9.88 -11.19
CA ALA A 127 9.67 9.98 -9.76
C ALA A 127 10.49 11.10 -9.10
N SER A 128 9.86 11.79 -8.14
CA SER A 128 10.59 12.64 -7.21
C SER A 128 11.46 11.78 -6.29
N ARG A 129 12.59 12.32 -5.81
CA ARG A 129 13.53 11.60 -4.95
C ARG A 129 13.74 12.39 -3.69
N VAL A 130 13.42 11.78 -2.54
CA VAL A 130 13.48 12.45 -1.24
C VAL A 130 14.23 11.58 -0.24
N ALA A 131 15.15 12.20 0.50
CA ALA A 131 15.81 11.60 1.66
C ALA A 131 15.30 12.30 2.93
N LEU A 132 14.58 11.56 3.77
CA LEU A 132 14.15 11.99 5.09
C LEU A 132 15.25 11.64 6.09
N LEU A 133 15.99 12.67 6.52
CA LEU A 133 17.14 12.54 7.41
C LEU A 133 16.70 12.75 8.86
N LEU A 134 16.49 11.65 9.60
CA LEU A 134 16.13 11.67 11.02
C LEU A 134 17.43 11.72 11.83
N THR A 135 17.75 12.87 12.41
CA THR A 135 19.03 13.12 13.10
C THR A 135 18.81 13.58 14.54
N ALA A 136 19.50 12.92 15.47
CA ALA A 136 19.44 13.22 16.90
C ALA A 136 20.82 13.60 17.48
N SER A 137 21.86 13.57 16.65
CA SER A 137 23.25 13.71 17.09
C SER A 137 24.06 14.66 16.21
N GLN A 138 25.32 14.86 16.63
CA GLN A 138 26.32 15.62 15.90
C GLN A 138 27.53 14.74 15.61
N GLU A 139 27.87 14.62 14.32
CA GLU A 139 29.08 13.92 13.90
C GLU A 139 30.37 14.70 14.25
N PRO A 140 31.50 14.01 14.44
CA PRO A 140 32.80 14.66 14.65
C PRO A 140 33.17 15.59 13.47
N PRO A 141 33.69 16.81 13.72
CA PRO A 141 34.01 17.78 12.67
C PRO A 141 34.94 17.27 11.56
N ARG A 142 35.82 16.31 11.88
CA ARG A 142 36.72 15.66 10.91
C ARG A 142 35.97 14.90 9.81
N MET A 143 34.78 14.37 10.10
CA MET A 143 33.94 13.62 9.15
C MET A 143 33.06 14.56 8.31
N ALA A 144 32.74 15.75 8.84
CA ALA A 144 31.89 16.74 8.20
C ALA A 144 32.52 17.49 7.00
N ARG A 145 33.80 17.24 6.69
CA ARG A 145 34.58 18.02 5.69
C ARG A 145 33.94 18.05 4.31
N ASN A 146 33.30 16.95 3.88
CA ASN A 146 32.71 16.81 2.56
C ASN A 146 31.18 16.95 2.54
N LEU A 147 30.54 17.25 3.67
CA LEU A 147 29.08 17.33 3.79
C LEU A 147 28.47 18.22 2.70
N VAL A 148 28.98 19.44 2.56
CA VAL A 148 28.51 20.42 1.57
C VAL A 148 28.56 19.83 0.16
N ARG A 149 29.65 19.15 -0.19
CA ARG A 149 29.83 18.53 -1.51
C ARG A 149 28.79 17.44 -1.75
N TYR A 150 28.48 16.62 -0.75
CA TYR A 150 27.46 15.57 -0.87
C TYR A 150 26.06 16.14 -1.01
N VAL A 151 25.68 17.13 -0.20
CA VAL A 151 24.36 17.78 -0.30
C VAL A 151 24.22 18.50 -1.65
N GLN A 152 25.28 19.17 -2.13
CA GLN A 152 25.30 19.76 -3.48
C GLN A 152 25.18 18.70 -4.59
N GLY A 153 25.82 17.54 -4.42
CA GLY A 153 25.68 16.40 -5.32
C GLY A 153 24.25 15.87 -5.38
N LEU A 154 23.60 15.73 -4.22
CA LEU A 154 22.20 15.33 -4.11
C LEU A 154 21.29 16.35 -4.80
N LYS A 155 21.49 17.65 -4.55
CA LYS A 155 20.80 18.73 -5.25
C LYS A 155 20.96 18.65 -6.76
N LYS A 156 22.18 18.46 -7.27
CA LYS A 156 22.44 18.32 -8.72
C LYS A 156 21.68 17.16 -9.34
N LYS A 157 21.49 16.07 -8.57
CA LYS A 157 20.66 14.94 -8.97
C LYS A 157 19.17 15.17 -8.76
N LYS A 158 18.72 16.34 -8.28
CA LYS A 158 17.33 16.62 -7.88
C LYS A 158 16.82 15.68 -6.77
N VAL A 159 17.70 15.33 -5.83
CA VAL A 159 17.31 14.66 -4.58
C VAL A 159 17.08 15.73 -3.53
N ILE A 160 15.87 15.76 -2.99
CA ILE A 160 15.46 16.67 -1.93
C ILE A 160 15.86 16.03 -0.59
N VAL A 161 16.45 16.81 0.31
CA VAL A 161 16.85 16.33 1.64
C VAL A 161 16.03 17.06 2.68
N ILE A 162 15.20 16.32 3.41
CA ILE A 162 14.33 16.85 4.46
C ILE A 162 14.93 16.43 5.81
N PRO A 163 15.67 17.33 6.49
CA PRO A 163 16.20 17.04 7.81
C PRO A 163 15.12 17.17 8.89
N VAL A 164 15.03 16.14 9.72
CA VAL A 164 14.20 16.07 10.91
C VAL A 164 15.14 16.02 12.12
N GLY A 165 15.34 17.16 12.77
CA GLY A 165 16.19 17.29 13.96
C GLY A 165 15.41 16.93 15.22
N ILE A 166 15.91 15.95 15.97
CA ILE A 166 15.25 15.39 17.15
C ILE A 166 16.10 15.69 18.39
N GLY A 167 15.56 16.49 19.29
CA GLY A 167 16.20 16.77 20.57
C GLY A 167 17.36 17.77 20.49
N PRO A 168 17.95 18.10 21.66
CA PRO A 168 18.91 19.19 21.79
C PRO A 168 20.29 18.86 21.20
N HIS A 169 20.57 17.58 20.95
CA HIS A 169 21.85 17.10 20.43
C HIS A 169 21.91 17.03 18.90
N ALA A 170 20.79 17.25 18.22
CA ALA A 170 20.74 17.32 16.76
C ALA A 170 21.59 18.48 16.23
N ASN A 171 22.34 18.24 15.15
CA ASN A 171 23.26 19.24 14.61
C ASN A 171 22.53 20.34 13.80
N LEU A 172 22.02 21.35 14.49
CA LEU A 172 21.32 22.49 13.87
C LEU A 172 22.15 23.24 12.82
N LYS A 173 23.48 23.28 12.95
CA LYS A 173 24.34 23.93 11.94
C LYS A 173 24.32 23.17 10.62
N GLN A 174 24.33 21.83 10.67
CA GLN A 174 24.23 20.99 9.47
C GLN A 174 22.82 21.03 8.87
N ILE A 175 21.78 21.00 9.71
CA ILE A 175 20.39 21.13 9.25
C ILE A 175 20.21 22.42 8.45
N ARG A 176 20.59 23.57 9.01
CA ARG A 176 20.51 24.88 8.33
C ARG A 176 21.34 24.93 7.05
N LEU A 177 22.45 24.19 7.00
CA LEU A 177 23.28 24.10 5.80
C LEU A 177 22.56 23.34 4.68
N ILE A 178 21.85 22.26 5.02
CA ILE A 178 21.03 21.48 4.10
C ILE A 178 19.87 22.31 3.57
N GLU A 179 19.13 23.01 4.46
CA GLU A 179 18.01 23.89 4.07
C GLU A 179 18.46 24.95 3.06
N LYS A 180 19.62 25.57 3.28
CA LYS A 180 20.17 26.60 2.38
C LYS A 180 20.52 26.08 0.98
N GLN A 181 20.62 24.76 0.76
CA GLN A 181 20.98 24.26 -0.56
C GLN A 181 19.83 24.33 -1.57
N ALA A 182 18.58 24.15 -1.13
CA ALA A 182 17.42 24.14 -2.02
C ALA A 182 16.14 24.53 -1.25
N PRO A 183 15.21 25.30 -1.86
CA PRO A 183 13.98 25.74 -1.18
C PRO A 183 13.08 24.57 -0.76
N GLU A 184 13.19 23.42 -1.42
CA GLU A 184 12.45 22.19 -1.11
C GLU A 184 13.05 21.42 0.09
N ASN A 185 14.25 21.77 0.56
CA ASN A 185 14.89 21.13 1.70
C ASN A 185 14.35 21.69 3.03
N LYS A 186 13.03 21.67 3.26
CA LYS A 186 12.43 22.15 4.53
C LYS A 186 12.91 21.31 5.71
N ALA A 187 13.35 21.95 6.80
CA ALA A 187 13.63 21.24 8.05
C ALA A 187 12.41 21.15 8.96
N PHE A 188 12.38 20.07 9.75
CA PHE A 188 11.46 19.88 10.87
C PHE A 188 12.31 19.76 12.14
N LEU A 189 12.09 20.63 13.11
CA LEU A 189 12.78 20.58 14.41
C LEU A 189 11.79 20.17 15.47
N LEU A 190 12.17 19.16 16.27
CA LEU A 190 11.35 18.57 17.31
C LEU A 190 12.15 18.53 18.62
N SER A 191 11.47 18.70 19.73
CA SER A 191 12.11 18.68 21.06
C SER A 191 12.52 17.27 21.50
N GLY A 192 11.87 16.24 20.94
CA GLY A 192 12.06 14.83 21.27
C GLY A 192 11.35 13.90 20.29
N VAL A 193 11.48 12.58 20.50
CA VAL A 193 10.85 11.57 19.63
C VAL A 193 9.33 11.47 19.83
N ASP A 194 8.83 11.93 20.96
CA ASP A 194 7.41 11.98 21.34
C ASP A 194 6.59 12.93 20.45
N GLU A 195 7.21 13.98 19.92
CA GLU A 195 6.56 14.91 18.97
C GLU A 195 6.44 14.32 17.54
N LEU A 196 7.15 13.23 17.22
CA LEU A 196 7.19 12.68 15.86
C LEU A 196 5.81 12.28 15.35
N GLU A 197 4.99 11.66 16.19
CA GLU A 197 3.65 11.22 15.81
C GLU A 197 2.76 12.41 15.42
N GLN A 198 2.84 13.51 16.18
CA GLN A 198 2.04 14.72 15.93
C GLN A 198 2.45 15.42 14.63
N ARG A 199 3.73 15.34 14.24
CA ARG A 199 4.28 15.94 13.02
C ARG A 199 4.21 15.04 11.80
N ARG A 200 3.89 13.75 11.98
CA ARG A 200 3.88 12.72 10.91
C ARG A 200 3.08 13.15 9.69
N ASP A 201 1.82 13.51 9.89
CA ASP A 201 0.92 13.78 8.77
C ASP A 201 1.28 15.08 8.05
N GLU A 202 1.84 16.09 8.77
CA GLU A 202 2.41 17.30 8.15
C GLU A 202 3.61 16.95 7.26
N ILE A 203 4.52 16.11 7.75
CA ILE A 203 5.71 15.67 7.01
C ILE A 203 5.28 14.89 5.76
N ILE A 204 4.32 13.96 5.88
CA ILE A 204 3.82 13.19 4.74
C ILE A 204 3.17 14.10 3.69
N ASN A 205 2.32 15.04 4.10
CA ASN A 205 1.71 15.99 3.16
C ASN A 205 2.78 16.75 2.38
N TYR A 206 3.77 17.29 3.07
CA TYR A 206 4.87 18.00 2.42
C TYR A 206 5.66 17.13 1.44
N LEU A 207 6.01 15.89 1.83
CA LEU A 207 6.68 14.91 0.96
C LEU A 207 5.87 14.62 -0.32
N CYS A 208 4.56 14.49 -0.18
CA CYS A 208 3.66 14.10 -1.25
C CYS A 208 3.35 15.23 -2.22
N ASP A 209 3.31 16.47 -1.74
CA ASP A 209 3.16 17.65 -2.59
C ASP A 209 4.38 17.89 -3.49
N LEU A 210 5.56 17.42 -3.08
CA LEU A 210 6.79 17.46 -3.88
C LEU A 210 6.83 16.40 -5.00
N ALA A 211 5.91 15.43 -4.98
CA ALA A 211 5.92 14.29 -5.90
C ALA A 211 4.88 14.45 -7.02
N PRO A 212 5.23 14.12 -8.28
CA PRO A 212 4.30 14.21 -9.39
C PRO A 212 3.19 13.17 -9.29
N GLU A 213 2.03 13.52 -9.84
CA GLU A 213 0.94 12.56 -10.01
C GLU A 213 1.35 11.47 -11.02
N PRO A 214 0.93 10.22 -10.79
CA PRO A 214 1.02 9.19 -11.82
C PRO A 214 0.23 9.68 -13.04
N ARG A 215 0.86 9.66 -14.23
CA ARG A 215 0.15 10.04 -15.46
C ARG A 215 -1.07 9.13 -15.62
N ALA A 216 -2.26 9.72 -15.71
CA ALA A 216 -3.43 9.00 -16.20
C ALA A 216 -3.13 8.53 -17.63
N SER A 217 -3.49 7.28 -17.96
CA SER A 217 -3.42 6.84 -19.35
C SER A 217 -4.26 7.80 -20.19
N THR A 218 -3.64 8.43 -21.19
CA THR A 218 -4.36 9.19 -22.21
C THR A 218 -5.34 8.27 -22.91
N GLN A 219 -6.63 8.35 -22.57
CA GLN A 219 -7.69 7.91 -23.46
C GLN A 219 -7.73 8.84 -24.69
N PRO A 220 -7.88 8.31 -25.91
CA PRO A 220 -8.29 9.11 -27.05
C PRO A 220 -9.64 9.79 -26.76
N PRO A 221 -9.90 11.01 -27.26
CA PRO A 221 -11.18 11.66 -27.02
C PRO A 221 -12.32 10.84 -27.62
N GLN A 222 -13.25 10.41 -26.78
CA GLN A 222 -14.52 9.86 -27.24
C GLN A 222 -15.35 10.95 -27.92
N VAL A 223 -15.86 10.59 -29.09
CA VAL A 223 -16.69 11.41 -29.98
C VAL A 223 -17.98 11.82 -29.26
N ALA A 224 -18.38 13.07 -29.48
CA ALA A 224 -19.56 13.70 -28.90
C ALA A 224 -20.86 12.90 -29.09
N GLN A 225 -21.71 12.88 -28.06
CA GLN A 225 -23.14 12.62 -28.21
C GLN A 225 -23.95 13.79 -27.63
N ILE A 226 -25.01 14.14 -28.37
CA ILE A 226 -25.80 15.36 -28.30
C ILE A 226 -27.00 15.19 -27.35
N THR A 227 -27.24 16.28 -26.62
CA THR A 227 -28.38 16.77 -25.82
C THR A 227 -29.79 16.18 -26.02
N ILE A 228 -30.52 15.95 -24.92
CA ILE A 228 -31.90 16.44 -24.68
C ILE A 228 -32.05 16.82 -23.18
N GLY A 229 -32.50 18.04 -22.87
CA GLY A 229 -32.74 18.56 -21.50
C GLY A 229 -34.23 18.49 -21.08
N PRO A 230 -34.73 19.40 -20.20
CA PRO A 230 -34.33 19.67 -18.82
C PRO A 230 -35.48 19.39 -17.82
N GLY A 231 -35.15 19.08 -16.56
CA GLY A 231 -36.11 18.97 -15.44
C GLY A 231 -35.46 19.41 -14.14
N ILE A 232 -36.04 20.43 -13.51
CA ILE A 232 -35.46 21.27 -12.46
C ILE A 232 -36.02 20.90 -11.07
N LEU A 233 -35.17 21.08 -10.05
CA LEU A 233 -35.38 21.25 -8.59
C LEU A 233 -35.47 20.03 -7.66
N GLY A 234 -34.45 19.96 -6.80
CA GLY A 234 -34.43 19.20 -5.55
C GLY A 234 -33.14 19.50 -4.78
N ILE A 235 -32.99 20.75 -4.31
CA ILE A 235 -31.84 21.18 -3.49
C ILE A 235 -31.89 20.44 -2.15
N SER A 236 -30.85 19.64 -1.87
CA SER A 236 -30.42 19.35 -0.52
C SER A 236 -28.90 19.28 -0.49
N SER A 237 -28.31 20.14 0.34
CA SER A 237 -26.95 20.01 0.87
C SER A 237 -27.16 19.86 2.38
N PRO A 238 -26.44 18.97 3.11
CA PRO A 238 -25.03 19.23 3.40
C PRO A 238 -24.13 17.99 3.61
N GLY A 239 -22.82 18.17 3.38
CA GLY A 239 -21.76 17.29 3.89
C GLY A 239 -20.66 17.01 2.87
N PRO A 240 -19.37 16.87 3.28
CA PRO A 240 -18.30 16.50 2.37
C PRO A 240 -18.63 15.11 1.82
N LYS A 241 -18.97 15.05 0.53
CA LYS A 241 -19.20 13.79 -0.18
C LYS A 241 -17.95 12.94 -0.02
N ARG A 242 -18.02 11.88 0.80
CA ARG A 242 -17.07 10.76 0.69
C ARG A 242 -17.08 10.40 -0.79
N LYS A 243 -15.90 10.37 -1.42
CA LYS A 243 -15.79 9.84 -2.78
C LYS A 243 -16.41 8.45 -2.74
N SER A 244 -17.55 8.27 -3.41
CA SER A 244 -18.24 7.00 -3.51
C SER A 244 -17.29 6.02 -4.19
N LEU A 245 -17.00 4.93 -3.50
CA LEU A 245 -16.06 3.91 -3.98
C LEU A 245 -16.76 3.11 -5.09
N VAL A 246 -16.17 3.09 -6.29
CA VAL A 246 -16.65 2.30 -7.43
C VAL A 246 -15.79 1.04 -7.51
N LEU A 247 -16.38 -0.13 -7.27
CA LEU A 247 -15.70 -1.44 -7.24
C LEU A 247 -16.60 -2.53 -7.80
N ASP A 248 -16.01 -3.55 -8.41
CA ASP A 248 -16.69 -4.78 -8.80
C ASP A 248 -16.18 -5.91 -7.90
N VAL A 249 -17.08 -6.46 -7.09
CA VAL A 249 -16.74 -7.41 -6.02
C VAL A 249 -17.37 -8.76 -6.30
N VAL A 250 -16.56 -9.81 -6.32
CA VAL A 250 -17.03 -11.18 -6.39
C VAL A 250 -16.84 -11.86 -5.04
N PHE A 251 -17.92 -12.37 -4.46
CA PHE A 251 -17.84 -13.27 -3.33
C PHE A 251 -17.81 -14.71 -3.83
N VAL A 252 -16.83 -15.50 -3.39
CA VAL A 252 -16.70 -16.91 -3.73
C VAL A 252 -16.83 -17.72 -2.45
N LEU A 253 -17.86 -18.56 -2.38
CA LEU A 253 -18.15 -19.40 -1.22
C LEU A 253 -17.82 -20.86 -1.50
N GLU A 254 -17.03 -21.48 -0.63
CA GLU A 254 -16.86 -22.94 -0.66
C GLU A 254 -18.15 -23.64 -0.22
N GLY A 255 -18.75 -24.40 -1.14
CA GLY A 255 -19.94 -25.23 -0.95
C GLY A 255 -19.62 -26.72 -0.99
N SER A 256 -18.45 -27.15 -0.50
CA SER A 256 -18.03 -28.55 -0.49
C SER A 256 -18.75 -29.38 0.59
N ASP A 257 -18.72 -30.71 0.45
CA ASP A 257 -19.24 -31.65 1.46
C ASP A 257 -18.50 -31.55 2.79
N GLU A 258 -17.23 -31.13 2.77
CA GLU A 258 -16.41 -30.90 3.98
C GLU A 258 -16.87 -29.68 4.78
N VAL A 259 -17.33 -28.62 4.10
CA VAL A 259 -17.97 -27.47 4.77
C VAL A 259 -19.34 -27.88 5.32
N GLY A 260 -20.15 -28.53 4.48
CA GLY A 260 -21.53 -28.92 4.79
C GLY A 260 -22.52 -27.75 4.82
N GLU A 261 -23.81 -28.05 4.60
CA GLU A 261 -24.88 -27.04 4.45
C GLU A 261 -24.97 -26.07 5.64
N ALA A 262 -24.86 -26.57 6.87
CA ALA A 262 -24.99 -25.74 8.07
C ALA A 262 -23.90 -24.66 8.18
N ASN A 263 -22.65 -24.97 7.78
CA ASN A 263 -21.58 -23.98 7.81
C ASN A 263 -21.59 -23.09 6.56
N PHE A 264 -22.01 -23.62 5.40
CA PHE A 264 -22.25 -22.80 4.22
C PHE A 264 -23.28 -21.69 4.50
N ASN A 265 -24.36 -22.01 5.21
CA ASN A 265 -25.37 -21.02 5.61
C ASN A 265 -24.79 -19.93 6.54
N LYS A 266 -23.86 -20.27 7.44
CA LYS A 266 -23.14 -19.26 8.24
C LYS A 266 -22.26 -18.35 7.38
N SER A 267 -21.60 -18.89 6.36
CA SER A 267 -20.84 -18.09 5.40
C SER A 267 -21.74 -17.12 4.64
N LYS A 268 -22.95 -17.54 4.27
CA LYS A 268 -23.95 -16.66 3.66
C LYS A 268 -24.42 -15.54 4.62
N GLU A 269 -24.73 -15.88 5.87
CA GLU A 269 -25.13 -14.90 6.90
C GLU A 269 -24.03 -13.86 7.11
N PHE A 270 -22.76 -14.29 7.15
CA PHE A 270 -21.63 -13.39 7.20
C PHE A 270 -21.55 -12.44 5.98
N LEU A 271 -21.74 -12.96 4.77
CA LEU A 271 -21.80 -12.13 3.55
C LEU A 271 -22.94 -11.12 3.60
N GLU A 272 -24.11 -11.50 4.11
CA GLU A 272 -25.25 -10.60 4.29
C GLU A 272 -24.87 -9.42 5.21
N GLU A 273 -24.23 -9.68 6.34
CA GLU A 273 -23.75 -8.63 7.25
C GLU A 273 -22.71 -7.70 6.60
N VAL A 274 -21.82 -8.26 5.77
CA VAL A 274 -20.80 -7.50 5.03
C VAL A 274 -21.46 -6.61 3.99
N ILE A 275 -22.30 -7.17 3.12
CA ILE A 275 -22.99 -6.46 2.03
C ILE A 275 -23.90 -5.35 2.59
N GLN A 276 -24.54 -5.58 3.74
CA GLN A 276 -25.35 -4.57 4.40
C GLN A 276 -24.55 -3.28 4.70
N ARG A 277 -23.26 -3.40 5.02
CA ARG A 277 -22.34 -2.29 5.34
C ARG A 277 -21.66 -1.69 4.11
N MET A 278 -21.72 -2.36 2.96
CA MET A 278 -21.14 -1.87 1.71
C MET A 278 -22.05 -0.85 1.02
N ASP A 279 -21.46 0.05 0.23
CA ASP A 279 -22.20 1.02 -0.59
C ASP A 279 -22.59 0.39 -1.93
N VAL A 280 -23.43 -0.65 -1.90
CA VAL A 280 -23.91 -1.37 -3.10
C VAL A 280 -24.93 -0.53 -3.84
N GLY A 281 -24.76 -0.41 -5.15
CA GLY A 281 -25.61 0.43 -5.98
C GLY A 281 -25.13 0.50 -7.44
N GLN A 282 -26.04 0.90 -8.33
CA GLN A 282 -25.78 0.94 -9.78
C GLN A 282 -24.55 1.76 -10.18
N ASN A 283 -24.20 2.81 -9.42
CA ASN A 283 -23.08 3.70 -9.70
C ASN A 283 -21.93 3.56 -8.69
N THR A 284 -22.00 2.58 -7.79
CA THR A 284 -21.06 2.41 -6.67
C THR A 284 -20.49 0.99 -6.73
N ILE A 285 -20.79 0.11 -5.77
CA ILE A 285 -20.26 -1.25 -5.75
C ILE A 285 -21.23 -2.21 -6.44
N HIS A 286 -20.73 -3.01 -7.39
CA HIS A 286 -21.46 -4.13 -7.98
C HIS A 286 -20.98 -5.45 -7.37
N ILE A 287 -21.90 -6.40 -7.24
CA ILE A 287 -21.69 -7.70 -6.60
C ILE A 287 -21.96 -8.83 -7.57
N THR A 288 -21.08 -9.82 -7.56
CA THR A 288 -21.29 -11.17 -8.10
C THR A 288 -21.10 -12.17 -6.96
N VAL A 289 -21.86 -13.26 -6.95
CA VAL A 289 -21.71 -14.35 -5.95
C VAL A 289 -21.54 -15.67 -6.68
N LEU A 290 -20.49 -16.41 -6.32
CA LEU A 290 -20.22 -17.76 -6.80
C LEU A 290 -20.18 -18.73 -5.64
N GLN A 291 -20.63 -19.95 -5.88
CA GLN A 291 -20.39 -21.11 -5.03
C GLN A 291 -19.46 -22.07 -5.76
N TYR A 292 -18.55 -22.74 -5.05
CA TYR A 292 -17.69 -23.76 -5.67
C TYR A 292 -17.46 -24.99 -4.80
N SER A 293 -17.31 -26.13 -5.47
CA SER A 293 -16.88 -27.41 -4.87
C SER A 293 -16.10 -28.21 -5.93
N TYR A 294 -16.71 -29.26 -6.49
CA TYR A 294 -16.26 -29.94 -7.70
C TYR A 294 -16.51 -29.10 -8.95
N THR A 295 -17.59 -28.32 -8.98
CA THR A 295 -17.92 -27.37 -10.04
C THR A 295 -18.09 -25.97 -9.49
N VAL A 296 -17.99 -24.97 -10.37
CA VAL A 296 -18.33 -23.58 -10.08
C VAL A 296 -19.80 -23.35 -10.45
N THR A 297 -20.57 -22.77 -9.53
CA THR A 297 -21.94 -22.33 -9.75
C THR A 297 -21.99 -20.81 -9.62
N VAL A 298 -22.57 -20.16 -10.62
CA VAL A 298 -22.85 -18.71 -10.59
C VAL A 298 -24.21 -18.51 -9.94
N GLU A 299 -24.24 -17.82 -8.81
CA GLU A 299 -25.45 -17.60 -8.03
C GLU A 299 -26.06 -16.21 -8.29
N TYR A 300 -25.21 -15.23 -8.58
CA TYR A 300 -25.60 -13.84 -8.87
C TYR A 300 -24.52 -13.14 -9.69
N THR A 301 -24.89 -12.32 -10.68
CA THR A 301 -23.94 -11.68 -11.62
C THR A 301 -24.01 -10.15 -11.64
N PHE A 302 -22.97 -9.47 -12.15
CA PHE A 302 -22.95 -8.01 -12.30
C PHE A 302 -24.03 -7.48 -13.28
N ASN A 303 -24.50 -8.33 -14.19
CA ASN A 303 -25.59 -8.00 -15.12
C ASN A 303 -26.98 -7.94 -14.46
N GLU A 304 -27.11 -8.45 -13.24
CA GLU A 304 -28.37 -8.39 -12.49
C GLU A 304 -28.53 -7.04 -11.77
N ALA A 305 -29.69 -6.84 -11.14
CA ALA A 305 -30.06 -5.57 -10.53
C ALA A 305 -29.18 -5.23 -9.31
N GLN A 306 -28.25 -4.28 -9.45
CA GLN A 306 -27.26 -3.95 -8.42
C GLN A 306 -27.80 -3.05 -7.29
N SER A 307 -29.08 -3.14 -6.94
CA SER A 307 -29.59 -2.51 -5.71
C SER A 307 -29.22 -3.36 -4.51
N LYS A 308 -28.97 -2.73 -3.36
CA LYS A 308 -28.60 -3.47 -2.13
C LYS A 308 -29.70 -4.47 -1.75
N GLU A 309 -30.95 -4.05 -1.89
CA GLU A 309 -32.13 -4.85 -1.58
C GLU A 309 -32.20 -6.10 -2.47
N ASP A 310 -31.99 -5.95 -3.78
CA ASP A 310 -32.04 -7.07 -4.73
C ASP A 310 -30.90 -8.08 -4.50
N VAL A 311 -29.68 -7.59 -4.27
CA VAL A 311 -28.50 -8.43 -3.99
C VAL A 311 -28.73 -9.24 -2.71
N LEU A 312 -29.21 -8.59 -1.64
CA LEU A 312 -29.47 -9.26 -0.36
C LEU A 312 -30.62 -10.26 -0.46
N GLN A 313 -31.66 -9.96 -1.25
CA GLN A 313 -32.74 -10.92 -1.49
C GLN A 313 -32.22 -12.18 -2.19
N HIS A 314 -31.48 -12.03 -3.29
CA HIS A 314 -30.91 -13.18 -4.02
C HIS A 314 -29.96 -13.99 -3.15
N LEU A 315 -29.09 -13.31 -2.37
CA LEU A 315 -28.17 -13.97 -1.45
C LEU A 315 -28.91 -14.92 -0.49
N ARG A 316 -30.06 -14.52 0.07
CA ARG A 316 -30.85 -15.37 0.96
C ARG A 316 -31.37 -16.64 0.27
N GLU A 317 -31.65 -16.56 -1.02
CA GLU A 317 -32.22 -17.66 -1.82
C GLU A 317 -31.20 -18.71 -2.28
N ILE A 318 -29.91 -18.38 -2.28
CA ILE A 318 -28.81 -19.28 -2.68
C ILE A 318 -28.88 -20.61 -1.89
N ARG A 319 -28.76 -21.74 -2.58
CA ARG A 319 -28.80 -23.06 -1.93
C ARG A 319 -27.43 -23.70 -1.89
N TYR A 320 -27.19 -24.47 -0.84
CA TYR A 320 -26.00 -25.32 -0.78
C TYR A 320 -26.07 -26.41 -1.85
N HIS A 321 -25.01 -26.56 -2.63
CA HIS A 321 -24.94 -27.55 -3.72
C HIS A 321 -24.13 -28.81 -3.37
N GLY A 322 -23.20 -28.72 -2.43
CA GLY A 322 -22.33 -29.85 -2.07
C GLY A 322 -21.31 -30.19 -3.15
N GLY A 323 -20.45 -31.15 -2.83
CA GLY A 323 -19.44 -31.68 -3.74
C GLY A 323 -18.18 -32.18 -3.01
N ASN A 324 -17.62 -33.28 -3.51
CA ASN A 324 -16.53 -34.02 -2.87
C ASN A 324 -15.11 -33.50 -3.17
N ARG A 325 -15.00 -32.23 -3.59
CA ARG A 325 -13.74 -31.55 -3.92
C ARG A 325 -13.82 -30.07 -3.54
N THR A 326 -12.66 -29.47 -3.35
CA THR A 326 -12.48 -28.03 -3.13
C THR A 326 -11.62 -27.48 -4.27
N ASN A 327 -12.18 -27.37 -5.48
CA ASN A 327 -11.46 -26.94 -6.68
C ASN A 327 -11.25 -25.41 -6.70
N THR A 328 -10.42 -24.91 -5.79
CA THR A 328 -10.12 -23.49 -5.63
C THR A 328 -9.42 -22.92 -6.86
N GLY A 329 -8.53 -23.68 -7.50
CA GLY A 329 -7.87 -23.28 -8.74
C GLY A 329 -8.87 -23.06 -9.89
N GLN A 330 -9.83 -23.95 -10.02
CA GLN A 330 -10.88 -23.88 -11.04
C GLN A 330 -11.78 -22.66 -10.87
N VAL A 331 -12.25 -22.35 -9.65
CA VAL A 331 -13.11 -21.16 -9.44
C VAL A 331 -12.34 -19.86 -9.69
N LEU A 332 -11.07 -19.80 -9.31
CA LEU A 332 -10.21 -18.67 -9.61
C LEU A 332 -10.03 -18.49 -11.13
N GLN A 333 -9.77 -19.56 -11.87
CA GLN A 333 -9.71 -19.50 -13.33
C GLN A 333 -11.05 -19.02 -13.93
N TYR A 334 -12.18 -19.53 -13.44
CA TYR A 334 -13.51 -19.13 -13.90
C TYR A 334 -13.75 -17.62 -13.75
N LEU A 335 -13.39 -17.05 -12.59
CA LEU A 335 -13.50 -15.61 -12.36
C LEU A 335 -12.78 -14.78 -13.42
N SER A 336 -11.53 -15.17 -13.73
CA SER A 336 -10.70 -14.43 -14.68
C SER A 336 -11.17 -14.54 -16.13
N GLU A 337 -11.73 -15.69 -16.50
CA GLU A 337 -12.14 -15.95 -17.88
C GLU A 337 -13.59 -15.52 -18.16
N HIS A 338 -14.44 -15.46 -17.12
CA HIS A 338 -15.88 -15.29 -17.28
C HIS A 338 -16.42 -14.12 -16.44
N SER A 339 -16.25 -14.13 -15.12
CA SER A 339 -16.93 -13.16 -14.23
C SER A 339 -16.45 -11.72 -14.44
N PHE A 340 -15.14 -11.51 -14.58
CA PHE A 340 -14.55 -10.21 -14.88
C PHE A 340 -14.45 -10.00 -16.39
N SER A 341 -15.59 -9.99 -17.05
CA SER A 341 -15.66 -9.73 -18.49
C SER A 341 -16.75 -8.70 -18.79
N PRO A 342 -16.55 -7.79 -19.76
CA PRO A 342 -17.55 -6.77 -20.09
C PRO A 342 -18.92 -7.35 -20.49
N SER A 343 -18.96 -8.58 -21.00
CA SER A 343 -20.21 -9.27 -21.34
C SER A 343 -20.95 -9.83 -20.11
N GLN A 344 -20.27 -9.97 -18.97
CA GLN A 344 -20.85 -10.32 -17.68
C GLN A 344 -21.13 -9.12 -16.77
N GLY A 345 -20.94 -7.89 -17.28
CA GLY A 345 -21.26 -6.64 -16.59
C GLY A 345 -20.09 -6.02 -15.84
N ASP A 346 -18.88 -6.57 -15.97
CA ASP A 346 -17.66 -6.01 -15.41
C ASP A 346 -17.36 -4.62 -15.99
N ARG A 347 -16.99 -3.70 -15.12
CA ARG A 347 -16.76 -2.30 -15.46
C ARG A 347 -15.26 -2.03 -15.54
N GLU A 348 -14.76 -1.73 -16.74
CA GLU A 348 -13.32 -1.46 -16.96
C GLU A 348 -12.74 -0.37 -16.03
N GLN A 349 -13.56 0.59 -15.59
CA GLN A 349 -13.14 1.65 -14.67
C GLN A 349 -13.17 1.28 -13.18
N ALA A 350 -13.75 0.13 -12.82
CA ALA A 350 -13.89 -0.34 -11.44
C ALA A 350 -12.78 -1.36 -11.12
N PRO A 351 -12.11 -1.28 -9.96
CA PRO A 351 -11.20 -2.34 -9.53
C PRO A 351 -11.96 -3.63 -9.21
N ASN A 352 -11.36 -4.75 -9.60
CA ASN A 352 -11.90 -6.10 -9.43
C ASN A 352 -11.38 -6.74 -8.15
N LEU A 353 -12.30 -7.04 -7.22
CA LEU A 353 -11.98 -7.59 -5.91
C LEU A 353 -12.73 -8.90 -5.69
N VAL A 354 -12.05 -9.90 -5.15
CA VAL A 354 -12.60 -11.23 -4.89
C VAL A 354 -12.42 -11.53 -3.41
N TYR A 355 -13.50 -11.84 -2.71
CA TYR A 355 -13.44 -12.43 -1.38
C TYR A 355 -13.67 -13.93 -1.50
N LEU A 356 -12.61 -14.72 -1.29
CA LEU A 356 -12.66 -16.17 -1.36
C LEU A 356 -12.81 -16.74 0.06
N VAL A 357 -13.99 -17.24 0.39
CA VAL A 357 -14.29 -17.89 1.67
C VAL A 357 -14.10 -19.39 1.52
N THR A 358 -13.07 -19.92 2.17
CA THR A 358 -12.69 -21.34 2.08
C THR A 358 -12.39 -21.91 3.45
N GLY A 359 -12.82 -23.15 3.69
CA GLY A 359 -12.56 -23.88 4.93
C GLY A 359 -11.53 -24.99 4.78
N ASN A 360 -11.24 -25.41 3.55
CA ASN A 360 -10.41 -26.58 3.28
C ASN A 360 -9.30 -26.29 2.25
N PRO A 361 -8.20 -27.05 2.26
CA PRO A 361 -7.15 -26.90 1.26
C PRO A 361 -7.67 -27.19 -0.15
N ALA A 362 -7.09 -26.52 -1.14
CA ALA A 362 -7.42 -26.76 -2.54
C ALA A 362 -7.14 -28.22 -2.94
N SER A 363 -8.10 -28.82 -3.66
CA SER A 363 -7.95 -30.17 -4.25
C SER A 363 -7.27 -30.16 -5.62
N ASP A 364 -7.03 -28.97 -6.18
CA ASP A 364 -6.46 -28.72 -7.50
C ASP A 364 -5.34 -27.69 -7.44
N GLU A 365 -4.66 -27.49 -8.58
CA GLU A 365 -3.59 -26.51 -8.68
C GLU A 365 -4.16 -25.09 -8.79
N ILE A 366 -3.85 -24.25 -7.81
CA ILE A 366 -4.13 -22.82 -7.89
C ILE A 366 -3.09 -22.18 -8.82
N LYS A 367 -3.56 -21.71 -9.98
CA LYS A 367 -2.77 -20.90 -10.90
C LYS A 367 -2.81 -19.43 -10.48
N ARG A 368 -1.80 -18.69 -10.94
CA ARG A 368 -1.72 -17.25 -10.68
C ARG A 368 -2.84 -16.51 -11.44
N MET A 369 -3.61 -15.73 -10.70
CA MET A 369 -4.64 -14.84 -11.25
C MET A 369 -4.03 -13.66 -12.02
N PRO A 370 -4.76 -13.10 -13.00
CA PRO A 370 -4.44 -11.80 -13.60
C PRO A 370 -4.23 -10.72 -12.51
N GLY A 371 -3.26 -9.83 -12.73
CA GLY A 371 -2.82 -8.87 -11.71
C GLY A 371 -3.80 -7.72 -11.43
N ASP A 372 -4.83 -7.58 -12.25
CA ASP A 372 -5.95 -6.66 -12.15
C ASP A 372 -7.09 -7.20 -11.28
N ILE A 373 -7.07 -8.49 -10.93
CA ILE A 373 -8.03 -9.13 -10.02
C ILE A 373 -7.38 -9.31 -8.64
N GLN A 374 -7.87 -8.59 -7.64
CA GLN A 374 -7.40 -8.72 -6.26
C GLN A 374 -8.16 -9.83 -5.54
N VAL A 375 -7.47 -10.86 -5.04
CA VAL A 375 -8.10 -11.94 -4.24
C VAL A 375 -7.74 -11.78 -2.77
N VAL A 376 -8.76 -11.73 -1.91
CA VAL A 376 -8.67 -11.72 -0.45
C VAL A 376 -9.19 -13.06 0.06
N PRO A 377 -8.30 -14.00 0.44
CA PRO A 377 -8.72 -15.27 1.03
C PRO A 377 -9.17 -15.06 2.47
N ILE A 378 -10.29 -15.68 2.84
CA ILE A 378 -10.85 -15.76 4.18
C ILE A 378 -10.91 -17.24 4.54
N GLY A 379 -9.92 -17.68 5.33
CA GLY A 379 -9.85 -19.04 5.85
C GLY A 379 -10.79 -19.24 7.05
N VAL A 380 -11.67 -20.24 6.99
CA VAL A 380 -12.65 -20.54 8.04
C VAL A 380 -12.43 -21.95 8.60
N GLY A 381 -11.98 -22.03 9.84
CA GLY A 381 -11.78 -23.30 10.54
C GLY A 381 -10.33 -23.82 10.51
N PRO A 382 -10.08 -24.97 11.15
CA PRO A 382 -8.71 -25.44 11.44
C PRO A 382 -7.96 -26.02 10.24
N HIS A 383 -8.65 -26.26 9.12
CA HIS A 383 -8.08 -26.86 7.92
C HIS A 383 -7.77 -25.84 6.81
N ALA A 384 -8.16 -24.58 6.99
CA ALA A 384 -7.81 -23.50 6.08
C ALA A 384 -6.30 -23.20 6.17
N ASN A 385 -5.58 -23.39 5.06
CA ASN A 385 -4.14 -23.13 4.93
C ASN A 385 -3.84 -22.18 3.77
#